data_AF-C7C6C5-F1
#
_entry.id   AF-C7C6C5-F1
#
_cell.length_a   1.000
_cell.length_b   1.000
_cell.length_c   1.000
_cell.angle_alpha   90.00
_cell.angle_beta   90.00
_cell.angle_gamma   90.00
#
_symmetry.space_group_name_H-M   'P 1'
#
loop_
_entity.id
_entity.type
_entity.pdbx_description
1 polymer ?
#
loop_
_entity_poly.entity_id
_entity_poly.type
_entity_poly.pdbx_seq_one_letter_code
_entity_poly.pdbx_strand_id
1 'polypeptide(L)'
;MVAGTRCLLALLLPQVLLGGAADLIPELGRRKFAASTGLSSSQPSDDVLSEFELRLLSMFGLKQRPTPSRDAVVPPYMLDLYRRHSGQPGAPAPDHRLERAASLANTVRSFHHE
;
A
#
# COMPACT_ATOMS: atom_id res chain seq x y z
N MET A 1 -38.68 2.42 -6.25
CA MET A 1 -37.21 2.45 -6.32
C MET A 1 -36.61 3.71 -5.66
N VAL A 2 -37.12 4.13 -4.49
CA VAL A 2 -36.72 5.39 -3.84
C VAL A 2 -35.97 5.16 -2.52
N ALA A 3 -36.23 4.03 -1.83
CA ALA A 3 -35.55 3.68 -0.58
C ALA A 3 -34.07 3.33 -0.79
N GLY A 4 -33.73 2.61 -1.85
CA GLY A 4 -32.34 2.24 -2.18
C GLY A 4 -31.48 3.46 -2.50
N THR A 5 -32.02 4.43 -3.23
CA THR A 5 -31.33 5.68 -3.58
C THR A 5 -31.06 6.54 -2.35
N ARG A 6 -32.00 6.57 -1.40
CA ARG A 6 -31.85 7.30 -0.12
C ARG A 6 -30.80 6.65 0.79
N CYS A 7 -30.75 5.32 0.86
CA CYS A 7 -29.69 4.61 1.60
C CYS A 7 -28.31 4.86 0.97
N LEU A 8 -28.22 4.84 -0.36
CA LEU A 8 -26.97 5.04 -1.07
C LEU A 8 -26.42 6.46 -0.84
N LEU A 9 -27.29 7.48 -0.86
CA LEU A 9 -26.91 8.85 -0.50
C LEU A 9 -26.50 8.98 0.97
N ALA A 10 -27.20 8.31 1.89
CA ALA A 10 -26.83 8.31 3.32
C ALA A 10 -25.47 7.65 3.60
N LEU A 11 -25.06 6.68 2.77
CA LEU A 11 -23.74 6.05 2.87
C LEU A 11 -22.62 6.87 2.19
N LEU A 12 -22.96 7.68 1.18
CA LEU A 12 -21.99 8.55 0.49
C LEU A 12 -21.71 9.85 1.25
N LEU A 13 -22.69 10.40 1.98
CA LEU A 13 -22.55 11.66 2.72
C LEU A 13 -21.38 11.64 3.74
N PRO A 14 -21.18 10.58 4.54
CA PRO A 14 -20.04 10.47 5.45
C PRO A 14 -18.72 10.37 4.69
N GLN A 15 -18.67 9.70 3.54
CA GLN A 15 -17.44 9.57 2.76
C GLN A 15 -16.94 10.92 2.21
N VAL A 16 -17.88 11.79 1.84
CA VAL A 16 -17.59 13.16 1.37
C VAL A 16 -17.19 14.07 2.53
N LEU A 17 -17.87 13.97 3.68
CA LEU A 17 -17.63 14.85 4.83
C LEU A 17 -16.36 14.49 5.62
N LEU A 18 -16.04 13.19 5.74
CA LEU A 18 -14.84 12.70 6.44
C LEU A 18 -13.61 12.60 5.54
N GLY A 19 -13.70 13.03 4.28
CA GLY A 19 -12.55 13.04 3.37
C GLY A 19 -11.87 11.67 3.29
N GLY A 20 -12.60 10.64 2.83
CA GLY A 20 -12.03 9.39 2.35
C GLY A 20 -10.91 8.78 3.20
N ALA A 21 -11.19 8.33 4.43
CA ALA A 21 -10.29 7.47 5.22
C ALA A 21 -10.20 6.02 4.65
N ALA A 22 -10.27 5.87 3.33
CA ALA A 22 -10.17 4.61 2.60
C ALA A 22 -8.84 4.47 1.84
N ASP A 23 -7.85 5.32 2.16
CA ASP A 23 -6.50 5.29 1.59
C ASP A 23 -5.49 4.70 2.61
N LEU A 24 -5.91 3.65 3.35
CA LEU A 24 -5.02 2.84 4.20
C LEU A 24 -4.05 1.98 3.38
N ILE A 25 -4.13 2.08 2.06
CA ILE A 25 -3.10 1.68 1.12
C ILE A 25 -2.68 2.99 0.45
N PRO A 26 -1.42 3.42 0.53
CA PRO A 26 -0.98 4.54 -0.29
C PRO A 26 -1.08 4.09 -1.75
N GLU A 27 -2.18 4.43 -2.42
CA GLU A 27 -2.34 4.36 -3.86
C GLU A 27 -1.08 4.96 -4.47
N LEU A 28 -0.27 4.11 -5.12
CA LEU A 28 1.02 4.42 -5.72
C LEU A 28 1.01 5.84 -6.30
N GLY A 29 1.62 6.75 -5.54
CA GLY A 29 1.69 8.18 -5.78
C GLY A 29 2.56 8.50 -7.00
N ARG A 30 2.07 8.19 -8.20
CA ARG A 30 2.68 8.62 -9.46
C ARG A 30 1.76 9.45 -10.34
N ARG A 31 0.45 9.49 -10.10
CA ARG A 31 -0.49 10.26 -10.95
C ARG A 31 -1.03 11.54 -10.33
N LYS A 32 -1.22 11.63 -9.02
CA LYS A 32 -1.74 12.87 -8.40
C LYS A 32 -0.69 13.99 -8.26
N PHE A 33 0.60 13.66 -8.18
CA PHE A 33 1.66 14.69 -8.17
C PHE A 33 1.91 15.31 -9.54
N ALA A 34 1.59 14.63 -10.64
CA ALA A 34 1.83 15.16 -11.99
C ALA A 34 0.81 16.24 -12.39
N ALA A 35 -0.41 16.21 -11.85
CA ALA A 35 -1.48 17.12 -12.25
C ALA A 35 -1.53 18.43 -11.41
N SER A 36 -0.87 18.47 -10.25
CA SER A 36 -0.74 19.70 -9.44
C SER A 36 0.59 20.44 -9.65
N THR A 37 1.53 19.88 -10.43
CA THR A 37 2.81 20.54 -10.74
C THR A 37 2.66 21.54 -11.89
N GLY A 38 1.73 22.47 -11.73
CA GLY A 38 1.84 23.78 -12.36
C GLY A 38 2.73 24.63 -11.46
N LEU A 39 4.01 24.74 -11.83
CA LEU A 39 4.92 25.79 -11.35
C LEU A 39 5.29 25.77 -9.85
N SER A 40 6.24 24.91 -9.46
CA SER A 40 7.37 25.28 -8.58
C SER A 40 8.19 24.05 -8.21
N SER A 41 9.48 24.10 -8.50
CA SER A 41 10.50 23.18 -8.02
C SER A 41 10.86 23.49 -6.56
N SER A 42 9.88 23.54 -5.65
CA SER A 42 10.19 23.59 -4.22
C SER A 42 10.59 22.19 -3.78
N GLN A 43 11.86 22.02 -3.42
CA GLN A 43 12.28 20.86 -2.64
C GLN A 43 11.37 20.79 -1.41
N PRO A 44 10.81 19.62 -1.07
CA PRO A 44 10.05 19.48 0.17
C PRO A 44 10.94 19.90 1.34
N SER A 45 10.38 20.63 2.31
CA SER A 45 11.13 21.02 3.50
C SER A 45 11.59 19.78 4.27
N ASP A 46 12.77 19.85 4.89
CA ASP A 46 13.35 18.75 5.66
C ASP A 46 12.38 18.24 6.75
N ASP A 47 11.59 19.13 7.32
CA ASP A 47 10.57 18.81 8.32
C ASP A 47 9.50 17.84 7.78
N VAL A 48 8.99 18.11 6.57
CA VAL A 48 7.99 17.26 5.88
C VAL A 48 8.58 15.90 5.53
N LEU A 49 9.85 15.86 5.11
CA LEU A 49 10.55 14.60 4.84
C LEU A 49 10.73 13.76 6.10
N SER A 50 11.04 14.41 7.23
CA SER A 50 11.23 13.74 8.52
C SER A 50 9.92 13.13 9.05
N GLU A 51 8.81 13.84 8.93
CA GLU A 51 7.48 13.34 9.32
C GLU A 51 7.08 12.14 8.46
N PHE A 52 7.33 12.23 7.15
CA PHE A 52 7.08 11.13 6.23
C PHE A 52 7.92 9.89 6.56
N GLU A 53 9.20 10.07 6.88
CA GLU A 53 10.07 8.97 7.31
C GLU A 53 9.55 8.31 8.59
N LEU A 54 9.19 9.09 9.61
CA LEU A 54 8.62 8.55 10.85
C LEU A 54 7.33 7.78 10.61
N ARG A 55 6.47 8.27 9.70
CA ARG A 55 5.24 7.57 9.32
C ARG A 55 5.53 6.25 8.62
N LEU A 56 6.49 6.22 7.70
CA LEU A 56 6.91 4.97 7.04
C LEU A 56 7.46 3.97 8.06
N LEU A 57 8.36 4.42 8.94
CA LEU A 57 8.92 3.58 10.00
C LEU A 57 7.82 2.98 10.88
N SER A 58 6.83 3.79 11.29
CA SER A 58 5.67 3.34 12.06
C SER A 58 4.83 2.30 11.30
N MET A 59 4.53 2.54 10.01
CA MET A 59 3.76 1.60 9.18
C MET A 59 4.44 0.23 9.04
N PHE A 60 5.77 0.21 8.97
CA PHE A 60 6.55 -1.03 8.89
C PHE A 60 6.96 -1.59 10.26
N GLY A 61 6.55 -0.98 11.37
CA GLY A 61 6.91 -1.42 12.73
C GLY A 61 8.40 -1.27 13.06
N LEU A 62 9.10 -0.36 12.37
CA LEU A 62 10.53 -0.09 12.54
C LEU A 62 10.73 1.08 13.49
N LYS A 63 11.73 0.98 14.38
CA LYS A 63 12.10 2.06 15.31
C LYS A 63 13.09 3.04 14.72
N GLN A 64 13.88 2.59 13.75
CA GLN A 64 14.94 3.36 13.10
C GLN A 64 15.11 2.90 11.66
N ARG A 65 15.74 3.75 10.84
CA ARG A 65 16.08 3.43 9.45
C ARG A 65 17.00 2.21 9.36
N PRO A 66 16.64 1.16 8.60
CA PRO A 66 17.52 0.02 8.37
C PRO A 66 18.74 0.42 7.54
N THR A 67 19.91 -0.12 7.90
CA THR A 67 21.18 0.03 7.17
C THR A 67 21.60 -1.32 6.58
N PRO A 68 21.09 -1.69 5.39
CA PRO A 68 21.46 -2.96 4.77
C PRO A 68 22.96 -2.97 4.44
N SER A 69 23.59 -4.13 4.57
CA SER A 69 24.96 -4.34 4.11
C SER A 69 25.01 -4.26 2.57
N ARG A 70 26.18 -3.89 2.02
CA ARG A 70 26.38 -3.86 0.56
C ARG A 70 26.26 -5.25 -0.07
N ASP A 71 26.52 -6.30 0.70
CA ASP A 71 26.48 -7.70 0.28
C ASP A 71 25.12 -8.37 0.53
N ALA A 72 24.08 -7.60 0.88
CA ALA A 72 22.75 -8.14 1.13
C ALA A 72 22.16 -8.75 -0.15
N VAL A 73 22.07 -10.09 -0.18
CA VAL A 73 21.46 -10.81 -1.29
C VAL A 73 19.94 -10.74 -1.17
N VAL A 74 19.28 -10.12 -2.15
CA VAL A 74 17.81 -10.13 -2.27
C VAL A 74 17.41 -11.37 -3.07
N PRO A 75 16.61 -12.29 -2.50
CA PRO A 75 16.16 -13.48 -3.22
C PRO A 75 15.40 -13.13 -4.52
N PRO A 76 15.55 -13.92 -5.60
CA PRO A 76 14.91 -13.62 -6.89
C PRO A 76 13.38 -13.47 -6.79
N TYR A 77 12.72 -14.31 -6.00
CA TYR A 77 11.26 -14.26 -5.84
C TYR A 77 10.79 -12.94 -5.20
N MET A 78 11.59 -12.31 -4.33
CA MET A 78 11.24 -11.02 -3.72
C MET A 78 11.26 -9.90 -4.76
N LEU A 79 12.23 -9.95 -5.69
CA LEU A 79 12.28 -9.03 -6.83
C LEU A 79 11.10 -9.26 -7.77
N ASP A 80 10.71 -10.51 -8.01
CA ASP A 80 9.55 -10.84 -8.82
C ASP A 80 8.27 -10.26 -8.22
N LEU A 81 8.06 -10.44 -6.91
CA LEU A 81 6.93 -9.87 -6.18
C LEU A 81 6.93 -8.34 -6.27
N TYR A 82 8.07 -7.69 -6.02
CA TYR A 82 8.18 -6.24 -6.12
C TYR A 82 7.82 -5.72 -7.51
N ARG A 83 8.33 -6.36 -8.58
CA ARG A 83 8.02 -5.98 -9.96
C ARG A 83 6.53 -6.12 -10.28
N ARG A 84 5.89 -7.19 -9.81
CA ARG A 84 4.44 -7.41 -9.96
C ARG A 84 3.62 -6.30 -9.30
N HIS A 85 3.97 -5.91 -8.08
CA HIS A 85 3.19 -4.93 -7.32
C HIS A 85 3.51 -3.46 -7.66
N SER A 86 4.73 -3.17 -8.14
CA SER A 86 5.13 -1.80 -8.54
C SER A 86 4.60 -1.37 -9.91
N GLY A 87 3.96 -2.26 -10.66
CA GLY A 87 3.46 -1.97 -12.01
C GLY A 87 4.58 -1.74 -13.04
N GLN A 88 5.75 -2.33 -12.82
CA GLN A 88 6.89 -2.19 -13.74
C GLN A 88 6.58 -2.88 -15.08
N PRO A 89 6.80 -2.23 -16.24
CA PRO A 89 6.53 -2.84 -17.54
C PRO A 89 7.40 -4.09 -17.72
N GLY A 90 6.77 -5.22 -18.05
CA GLY A 90 7.43 -6.52 -18.17
C GLY A 90 7.33 -7.42 -16.93
N ALA A 91 6.64 -6.98 -15.87
CA ALA A 91 6.32 -7.87 -14.76
C ALA A 91 5.31 -8.95 -15.21
N PRO A 92 5.55 -10.24 -14.88
CA PRO A 92 4.60 -11.30 -15.19
C PRO A 92 3.27 -11.00 -14.50
N ALA A 93 2.16 -11.13 -15.23
CA ALA A 93 0.82 -10.88 -14.68
C ALA A 93 0.61 -11.69 -13.38
N PRO A 94 -0.16 -11.16 -12.41
CA PRO A 94 -0.49 -11.92 -11.21
C PRO A 94 -1.13 -13.26 -11.61
N ASP A 95 -0.56 -14.36 -11.10
CA ASP A 95 -1.13 -15.68 -11.34
C ASP A 95 -2.35 -15.84 -10.43
N HIS A 96 -3.51 -15.50 -10.96
CA HIS A 96 -4.80 -15.57 -10.25
C HIS A 96 -5.10 -16.99 -9.76
N ARG A 97 -4.44 -18.02 -10.32
CA ARG A 97 -4.55 -19.40 -9.84
C ARG A 97 -3.89 -19.57 -8.48
N LEU A 98 -2.77 -18.88 -8.25
CA LEU A 98 -2.03 -18.93 -6.98
C LEU A 98 -2.81 -18.23 -5.86
N GLU A 99 -3.39 -17.06 -6.14
CA GLU A 99 -4.26 -16.35 -5.19
C GLU A 99 -5.49 -17.18 -4.80
N ARG A 100 -6.13 -17.81 -5.80
CA ARG A 100 -7.25 -18.73 -5.55
C ARG A 100 -6.83 -19.93 -4.71
N ALA A 101 -5.66 -20.52 -4.99
CA ALA A 101 -5.15 -21.65 -4.22
C ALA A 101 -4.86 -21.28 -2.75
N ALA A 102 -4.24 -20.12 -2.51
CA ALA A 102 -3.99 -19.62 -1.16
C ALA A 102 -5.29 -19.30 -0.40
N SER A 103 -6.30 -18.75 -1.08
CA SER A 103 -7.61 -18.47 -0.46
C SER A 103 -8.38 -19.74 -0.06
N LEU A 104 -8.14 -20.87 -0.73
CA LEU A 104 -8.78 -22.16 -0.42
C LEU A 104 -7.96 -23.02 0.55
N ALA A 105 -6.76 -22.59 0.92
CA ALA A 105 -5.88 -23.36 1.78
C ALA A 105 -6.26 -23.20 3.26
N ASN A 106 -6.62 -24.31 3.91
CA ASN A 106 -6.82 -24.34 5.36
C ASN A 106 -5.45 -24.46 6.06
N THR A 107 -5.12 -23.52 6.94
CA THR A 107 -3.94 -23.62 7.80
C THR A 107 -4.35 -24.13 9.17
N VAL A 108 -3.98 -25.38 9.50
CA VAL A 108 -4.22 -25.94 10.84
C VAL A 108 -3.06 -25.55 11.73
N ARG A 109 -3.35 -24.80 12.80
CA ARG A 109 -2.39 -24.51 13.86
C ARG A 109 -2.65 -25.43 15.05
N SER A 110 -1.72 -26.33 15.34
CA SER A 110 -1.72 -27.09 16.58
C SER A 110 -0.91 -26.36 17.65
N PHE A 111 -1.34 -26.49 18.90
CA PHE A 111 -0.60 -26.07 20.08
C PHE A 111 -0.19 -27.31 20.87
N HIS A 112 0.98 -27.27 21.49
CA HIS A 112 1.39 -28.30 22.44
C HIS A 112 0.64 -28.05 23.76
N HIS A 113 0.07 -29.10 24.34
CA HIS A 113 -0.50 -29.08 25.68
C HIS A 113 0.38 -29.95 26.58
N GLU A 114 0.79 -29.41 27.72
CA GLU A 114 1.50 -30.13 28.78
C GLU A 114 0.53 -30.65 29.84
#